data_AF-A0A661PNI6-F1
#
_entry.id   AF-A0A661PNI6-F1
#
_cell.length_a   1.000
_cell.length_b   1.000
_cell.length_c   1.000
_cell.angle_alpha   90.00
_cell.angle_beta   90.00
_cell.angle_gamma   90.00
#
_symmetry.space_group_name_H-M   'P 1'
#
loop_
_entity.id
_entity.type
_entity.pdbx_description
1 polymer ?
#
loop_
_entity_poly.entity_id
_entity_poly.type
_entity_poly.pdbx_seq_one_letter_code
_entity_poly.pdbx_strand_id
1 'polypeptide(L)' 'MSTRKLTIRLPEEEIDFAKQYASSHGLTMTQLIDRYLKQLRRRSEGELNQNIIRFSGIIPENNGTRDDYFTAMEEKHK' A
#
# COMPACT_ATOMS: atom_id res chain seq x y z
N MET A 1 -15.21 10.60 16.26
CA MET A 1 -15.28 9.94 14.93
C MET A 1 -16.63 9.28 14.79
N SER A 2 -17.35 9.53 13.70
CA SER A 2 -18.69 8.95 13.48
C SER A 2 -18.56 7.61 12.74
N THR A 3 -19.19 6.56 13.27
CA THR A 3 -19.26 5.24 12.62
C THR A 3 -20.64 5.03 11.99
N ARG A 4 -20.71 4.18 10.97
CA ARG A 4 -21.97 3.77 10.33
C ARG A 4 -21.98 2.25 10.16
N LYS A 5 -23.17 1.63 10.26
CA LYS A 5 -23.34 0.20 10.03
C LYS A 5 -23.40 -0.07 8.53
N LEU A 6 -22.52 -0.94 8.06
CA LEU A 6 -22.55 -1.52 6.72
C LEU A 6 -23.04 -2.96 6.83
N THR A 7 -23.93 -3.38 5.94
CA THR A 7 -24.40 -4.78 5.85
C THR A 7 -24.27 -5.21 4.41
N ILE A 8 -23.48 -6.24 4.17
CA ILE A 8 -23.20 -6.81 2.85
C ILE A 8 -23.66 -8.26 2.82
N ARG A 9 -24.08 -8.74 1.65
CA ARG A 9 -24.32 -10.16 1.42
C ARG A 9 -23.09 -10.72 0.70
N LEU A 10 -22.52 -11.77 1.27
CA LEU A 10 -21.39 -12.51 0.69
C LEU A 10 -21.75 -14.00 0.73
N PRO A 11 -21.15 -14.82 -0.16
CA PRO A 11 -21.22 -16.27 -0.06
C PRO A 11 -20.79 -16.76 1.33
N GLU A 12 -21.45 -17.79 1.85
CA GLU A 12 -21.18 -18.34 3.18
C GLU A 12 -19.73 -18.80 3.32
N GLU A 13 -19.20 -19.47 2.29
CA GLU A 13 -17.81 -19.95 2.23
C GLU A 13 -16.79 -18.80 2.39
N GLU A 14 -17.06 -17.64 1.79
CA GLU A 14 -16.18 -16.47 1.90
C GLU A 14 -16.21 -15.86 3.30
N ILE A 15 -17.40 -15.84 3.94
CA ILE A 15 -17.57 -15.35 5.31
C ILE A 15 -16.78 -16.23 6.28
N ASP A 16 -16.89 -17.55 6.13
CA ASP A 16 -16.23 -18.50 7.02
C ASP A 16 -14.72 -18.52 6.83
N PHE A 17 -14.27 -18.46 5.57
CA PHE A 17 -12.85 -18.27 5.26
C PHE A 17 -12.31 -17.01 5.94
N ALA A 18 -12.99 -15.87 5.77
CA ALA A 18 -12.53 -14.60 6.33
C ALA A 18 -12.54 -14.59 7.88
N LYS A 19 -13.51 -15.28 8.52
CA LYS A 19 -13.52 -15.46 9.98
C LYS A 19 -12.34 -16.31 10.45
N GLN A 20 -12.08 -17.43 9.78
CA GLN A 20 -10.96 -18.30 10.12
C GLN A 20 -9.63 -17.60 9.93
N TYR A 21 -9.49 -16.86 8.82
CA TYR A 21 -8.31 -16.04 8.54
C TYR A 21 -8.08 -14.97 9.63
N ALA A 22 -9.13 -14.24 10.01
CA ALA A 22 -9.03 -13.25 11.07
C ALA A 22 -8.60 -13.91 12.39
N SER A 23 -9.24 -15.01 12.78
CA SER A 23 -8.94 -15.72 14.03
C SER A 23 -7.51 -16.27 14.05
N SER A 24 -7.01 -16.85 12.96
CA SER A 24 -5.66 -17.40 12.90
C SER A 24 -4.56 -16.33 12.99
N HIS A 25 -4.89 -15.09 12.62
CA HIS A 25 -4.00 -13.94 12.73
C HIS A 25 -4.24 -13.09 13.98
N GLY A 26 -5.09 -13.55 14.91
CA GLY A 26 -5.41 -12.83 16.16
C GLY A 26 -6.20 -11.52 15.93
N LEU A 27 -6.96 -11.46 14.84
CA LEU A 27 -7.76 -10.30 14.44
C LEU A 27 -9.26 -10.62 14.48
N THR A 28 -10.06 -9.58 14.63
CA THR A 28 -11.51 -9.65 14.38
C THR A 28 -11.83 -9.38 12.91
N MET A 29 -12.98 -9.86 12.43
CA MET A 29 -13.48 -9.56 11.09
C MET A 29 -13.53 -8.04 10.82
N THR A 30 -14.00 -7.26 11.79
CA THR A 30 -14.06 -5.80 11.68
C THR A 30 -12.68 -5.17 11.52
N GLN A 31 -11.67 -5.65 12.26
CA GLN A 31 -10.29 -5.17 12.13
C GLN A 31 -9.65 -5.57 10.80
N LEU A 32 -9.96 -6.76 10.29
CA LEU A 32 -9.53 -7.20 8.97
C LEU A 32 -10.04 -6.24 7.89
N ILE A 33 -11.34 -5.96 7.91
CA ILE A 33 -11.99 -5.04 6.96
C ILE A 33 -11.47 -3.61 7.13
N ASP A 34 -11.36 -3.10 8.36
CA ASP A 34 -10.83 -1.74 8.62
C ASP A 34 -9.40 -1.56 8.07
N ARG A 35 -8.52 -2.54 8.30
CA ARG A 35 -7.16 -2.51 7.76
C ARG A 35 -7.15 -2.54 6.24
N TYR A 36 -7.97 -3.38 5.63
CA TYR A 36 -8.07 -3.48 4.19
C TYR A 36 -8.58 -2.18 3.56
N LEU A 37 -9.63 -1.58 4.12
CA LEU A 37 -10.16 -0.29 3.65
C LEU A 37 -9.13 0.84 3.80
N LYS A 38 -8.38 0.88 4.91
CA LYS A 38 -7.27 1.82 5.08
C LYS A 38 -6.16 1.61 4.06
N GLN A 39 -5.83 0.36 3.74
CA GLN A 39 -4.85 0.03 2.70
C GLN A 39 -5.33 0.44 1.31
N LEU A 40 -6.60 0.19 0.97
CA LEU A 40 -7.19 0.63 -0.30
C LEU A 40 -7.13 2.14 -0.44
N ARG A 41 -7.46 2.90 0.62
CA ARG A 41 -7.36 4.37 0.61
C ARG A 41 -5.93 4.85 0.38
N ARG A 42 -4.96 4.25 1.07
CA ARG A 42 -3.52 4.56 0.87
C ARG A 42 -3.06 4.26 -0.55
N ARG A 43 -3.57 3.17 -1.16
CA ARG A 43 -3.21 2.79 -2.54
C ARG A 43 -3.86 3.72 -3.57
N SER A 44 -5.09 4.18 -3.34
CA SER A 44 -5.75 5.16 -4.22
C SER A 44 -5.12 6.55 -4.14
N GLU A 45 -4.47 6.88 -3.03
CA GLU A 45 -3.74 8.15 -2.82
C GLU A 45 -2.38 8.19 -3.55
N GLY A 46 -2.06 7.18 -4.38
CA GLY A 46 -0.99 7.26 -5.38
C GLY A 46 0.45 7.15 -4.85
N GLU A 47 0.66 7.07 -3.54
CA GLU A 47 2.01 6.87 -3.01
C GLU A 47 2.29 5.39 -2.77
N LEU A 48 3.11 4.82 -3.65
CA LEU A 48 3.88 3.63 -3.32
C LEU A 48 4.57 3.88 -1.97
N ASN A 49 4.42 2.95 -1.03
CA ASN A 49 5.12 3.03 0.26
C ASN A 49 6.60 3.29 -0.01
N GLN A 50 7.16 4.38 0.52
CA GLN A 50 8.53 4.83 0.23
C GLN A 50 9.58 3.73 0.45
N ASN A 51 9.30 2.78 1.35
CA ASN A 51 10.15 1.61 1.54
C ASN A 51 10.17 0.71 0.29
N ILE A 52 9.04 0.50 -0.36
CA ILE A 52 8.93 -0.27 -1.61
C ILE A 52 9.65 0.45 -2.76
N ILE A 53 9.53 1.79 -2.86
CA ILE A 53 10.29 2.58 -3.85
C ILE A 53 11.80 2.39 -3.63
N ARG A 54 12.26 2.49 -2.38
CA ARG A 54 13.68 2.38 -2.00
C ARG A 54 14.30 1.03 -2.32
N PHE A 55 13.52 -0.06 -2.25
CA PHE A 55 14.00 -1.42 -2.56
C PHE A 55 13.73 -1.87 -4.00
N SER A 56 12.78 -1.24 -4.71
CA SER A 56 12.43 -1.62 -6.09
C SER A 56 13.31 -0.96 -7.15
N GLY A 57 14.16 -0.01 -6.79
CA GLY A 57 15.02 0.70 -7.75
C GLY A 57 14.24 1.58 -8.73
N ILE A 58 12.95 1.82 -8.48
CA ILE A 58 12.11 2.68 -9.30
C ILE A 58 12.46 4.13 -8.95
N ILE A 59 13.14 4.81 -9.88
CA ILE A 59 13.43 6.24 -9.75
C ILE A 59 12.12 6.99 -10.02
N PRO A 60 11.59 7.78 -9.07
CA PRO A 60 10.39 8.56 -9.31
C PRO A 60 10.65 9.62 -10.40
N GLU A 61 9.76 9.71 -11.39
CA GLU A 61 9.91 10.55 -12.59
C GLU A 61 10.04 12.07 -12.31
N ASN A 62 9.80 12.52 -11.08
CA ASN A 62 9.64 13.93 -10.75
C ASN A 62 10.88 14.67 -10.20
N ASN A 63 12.08 14.09 -10.27
CA ASN A 63 13.26 14.74 -9.71
C ASN A 63 14.42 14.78 -10.70
N GLY A 64 14.38 15.67 -11.70
CA GLY A 64 15.56 16.29 -12.35
C GLY A 64 16.75 15.39 -12.75
N THR A 65 16.58 14.07 -12.80
CA THR A 65 17.68 13.14 -12.49
C THR A 65 18.66 13.01 -13.64
N ARG A 66 18.24 13.42 -14.83
CA ARG A 66 19.02 13.29 -16.05
C ARG A 66 20.15 14.31 -16.08
N ASP A 67 19.88 15.56 -15.77
CA ASP A 67 20.89 16.62 -15.77
C ASP A 67 21.88 16.46 -14.61
N ASP A 68 21.40 16.05 -13.42
CA ASP A 68 22.27 15.77 -12.28
C ASP A 68 23.21 14.57 -12.55
N TYR A 69 22.72 13.55 -13.24
CA TYR A 69 23.53 12.40 -13.64
C TYR A 69 24.63 12.78 -14.65
N PHE A 70 24.30 13.60 -15.66
CA PHE A 70 25.29 14.06 -16.63
C PHE A 70 26.35 14.97 -16.00
N THR A 71 25.94 15.87 -15.10
CA THR A 71 26.87 16.75 -14.37
C THR A 71 27.86 15.96 -13.52
N ALA A 72 27.38 14.96 -12.78
CA ALA A 72 28.24 14.09 -11.97
C ALA A 72 29.20 13.22 -12.81
N MET A 73 28.82 12.90 -14.05
CA MET A 73 29.64 12.12 -14.98
C MET A 73 30.74 12.98 -15.63
N GLU A 74 30.46 14.25 -15.92
CA GLU A 74 31.48 15.21 -16.37
C GLU A 74 32.53 15.50 -15.30
N GLU A 75 32.13 15.64 -14.02
CA GLU A 75 33.09 15.83 -12.92
C GLU A 75 33.98 14.61 -12.69
N LYS A 76 33.46 13.40 -12.90
CA LYS A 76 34.22 12.16 -12.68
C LYS A 76 35.24 11.86 -13.80
N HIS A 77 35.03 12.42 -14.99
CA HIS A 77 35.92 12.24 -16.15
C HIS A 77 36.92 13.39 -16.34
N LYS A 78 37.03 14.28 -15.35
CA LYS A 78 38.04 15.32 -15.27
C LYS A 78 39.20 14.88 -14.37
#